data_AF-E3CVG5-F1
#
_entry.id   AF-E3CVG5-F1
#
_cell.length_a   1.000
_cell.length_b   1.000
_cell.length_c   1.000
_cell.angle_alpha   90.00
_cell.angle_beta   90.00
_cell.angle_gamma   90.00
#
_symmetry.space_group_name_H-M   'P 1'
#
loop_
_entity.id
_entity.type
_entity.pdbx_description
1 polymer ?
#
loop_
_entity_poly.entity_id
_entity_poly.type
_entity_poly.pdbx_seq_one_letter_code
_entity_poly.pdbx_strand_id
1 'polypeptide(L)'
;MNGSRSVLRRGVVVGCLLVSLALPAWAAPASAPKEEPPVIRVGAEEVSSREMLHVLGMNVGGNEMALGMALYQMDRKAREEFARQLADALLLARAAEAKGIALEPAVAATLRWQRIRTLSQAYMERAAGAWDLGDQTLKRYYDAHRDQFVQAEAVHVRHILTEDEASARKALLAVLGGADFAKTAAEQSRDKATAERGGDLEWVERGQTPKAFEDLVFSLRKDAVGGPVKTDFGWHVVQVLEKRAARALSFEEAKGEVAQRLQRSYLEETLKKLRGQTPVTVDDKALMGLGGIQAAP
;
A
#
# COMPACT_ATOMS: atom_id res chain seq x y z
N MET A 1 10.36 -61.00 44.67
CA MET A 1 11.71 -61.59 44.77
C MET A 1 12.73 -60.54 44.34
N ASN A 2 13.53 -60.10 45.31
CA ASN A 2 14.96 -59.72 45.25
C ASN A 2 15.52 -59.09 43.95
N GLY A 3 16.23 -57.95 43.99
CA GLY A 3 16.80 -57.29 45.14
C GLY A 3 17.55 -55.99 44.81
N SER A 4 17.71 -55.22 45.88
CA SER A 4 18.54 -54.03 46.05
C SER A 4 20.01 -54.26 45.69
N ARG A 5 20.64 -53.29 45.03
CA ARG A 5 22.03 -52.88 45.33
C ARG A 5 22.21 -51.38 45.10
N SER A 6 22.28 -50.64 46.20
CA SER A 6 23.10 -49.44 46.33
C SER A 6 24.58 -49.81 46.18
N VAL A 7 25.45 -48.86 45.80
CA VAL A 7 26.77 -48.62 46.44
C VAL A 7 27.60 -47.55 45.69
N LEU A 8 28.00 -46.56 46.48
CA LEU A 8 29.21 -45.72 46.52
C LEU A 8 29.54 -44.62 45.47
N ARG A 9 29.47 -43.40 46.01
CA ARG A 9 30.38 -42.25 45.84
C ARG A 9 31.84 -42.63 45.49
N ARG A 10 32.42 -41.90 44.54
CA ARG A 10 33.81 -41.43 44.59
C ARG A 10 33.84 -39.95 44.23
N GLY A 11 34.19 -39.12 45.22
CA GLY A 11 34.54 -37.73 44.99
C GLY A 11 35.90 -37.66 44.32
N VAL A 12 36.02 -36.79 43.33
CA VAL A 12 37.30 -36.35 42.78
C VAL A 12 37.47 -34.90 43.21
N VAL A 13 38.39 -34.69 44.14
CA VAL A 13 38.97 -33.40 44.47
C VAL A 13 39.98 -33.10 43.36
N VAL A 14 39.69 -32.15 42.47
CA VAL A 14 40.68 -31.60 41.53
C VAL A 14 41.15 -30.28 42.10
N GLY A 15 42.45 -30.24 42.42
CA GLY A 15 43.13 -29.11 43.03
C GLY A 15 43.23 -27.89 42.11
N CYS A 16 43.14 -26.73 42.73
CA CYS A 16 43.36 -25.40 42.15
C CYS A 16 44.75 -25.30 41.52
N LEU A 17 44.80 -25.05 40.20
CA LEU A 17 45.93 -24.43 39.52
C LEU A 17 45.51 -23.00 39.17
N LEU A 18 45.92 -22.03 40.00
CA LEU A 18 45.76 -20.61 39.74
C LEU A 18 46.75 -20.18 38.66
N VAL A 19 46.30 -20.17 37.41
CA VAL A 19 46.97 -19.44 36.33
C VAL A 19 46.47 -18.01 36.38
N SER A 20 47.31 -17.12 36.89
CA SER A 20 47.10 -15.67 36.92
C SER A 20 47.18 -15.10 35.50
N LEU A 21 46.09 -15.20 34.74
CA LEU A 21 45.89 -14.44 33.51
C LEU A 21 45.56 -13.00 33.88
N ALA A 22 46.54 -12.11 33.70
CA ALA A 22 46.34 -10.67 33.73
C ALA A 22 45.37 -10.29 32.61
N LEU A 23 44.11 -10.05 32.97
CA LEU A 23 43.10 -9.53 32.06
C LEU A 23 43.47 -8.07 31.72
N PRO A 24 43.54 -7.70 30.42
CA PRO A 24 43.76 -6.32 30.02
C PRO A 24 42.63 -5.43 30.55
N ALA A 25 43.03 -4.23 30.96
CA ALA A 25 42.23 -3.22 31.63
C ALA A 25 40.79 -3.15 31.12
N TRP A 26 39.87 -3.40 32.05
CA TRP A 26 38.44 -3.18 31.95
C TRP A 26 38.16 -1.81 31.32
N ALA A 27 37.72 -1.78 30.06
CA ALA A 27 37.09 -0.60 29.51
C ALA A 27 35.86 -0.31 30.38
N ALA A 28 35.90 0.80 31.13
CA ALA A 28 34.79 1.22 31.96
C ALA A 28 33.50 1.14 31.14
N PRO A 29 32.43 0.50 31.64
CA PRO A 29 31.16 0.52 30.92
C PRO A 29 30.80 1.99 30.72
N ALA A 30 30.50 2.36 29.48
CA ALA A 30 29.86 3.63 29.17
C ALA A 30 28.74 3.80 30.20
N SER A 31 28.80 4.86 31.00
CA SER A 31 27.85 5.12 32.08
C SER A 31 26.45 4.95 31.52
N ALA A 32 25.71 3.94 32.02
CA ALA A 32 24.31 3.78 31.67
C ALA A 32 23.63 5.14 31.89
N PRO A 33 22.80 5.62 30.94
CA PRO A 33 22.06 6.86 31.15
C PRO A 33 21.32 6.75 32.48
N LYS A 34 21.47 7.75 33.36
CA LYS A 34 20.70 7.81 34.62
C LYS A 34 19.23 7.61 34.26
N GLU A 35 18.63 6.54 34.76
CA GLU A 35 17.21 6.28 34.56
C GLU A 35 16.43 7.44 35.17
N GLU A 36 15.79 8.24 34.30
CA GLU A 36 14.89 9.30 34.73
C GLU A 36 13.68 8.67 35.44
N PRO A 37 13.18 9.29 36.53
CA PRO A 37 12.00 8.76 37.20
C PRO A 37 10.80 8.73 36.25
N PRO A 38 9.89 7.75 36.39
CA PRO A 38 8.72 7.66 35.52
C PRO A 38 7.79 8.85 35.71
N VAL A 39 7.10 9.24 34.63
CA VAL A 39 6.12 10.32 34.66
C VAL A 39 4.80 9.86 35.29
N ILE A 40 4.45 8.58 35.10
CA ILE A 40 3.24 7.96 35.64
C ILE A 40 3.64 6.65 36.31
N ARG A 41 3.04 6.36 37.47
CA ARG A 41 3.11 5.05 38.13
C ARG A 41 1.70 4.59 38.50
N VAL A 42 1.30 3.41 38.02
CA VAL A 42 0.01 2.77 38.31
C VAL A 42 0.26 1.35 38.84
N GLY A 43 0.37 1.23 40.16
CA GLY A 43 0.78 -0.03 40.79
C GLY A 43 2.24 -0.36 40.45
N ALA A 44 2.45 -1.47 39.75
CA ALA A 44 3.77 -1.92 39.28
C ALA A 44 4.12 -1.44 37.86
N GLU A 45 3.17 -0.85 37.14
CA GLU A 45 3.41 -0.30 35.81
C GLU A 45 3.90 1.15 35.90
N GLU A 46 4.85 1.47 35.04
CA GLU A 46 5.49 2.77 34.97
C GLU A 46 5.52 3.25 33.51
N VAL A 47 5.17 4.52 33.29
CA VAL A 47 5.27 5.17 31.97
C VAL A 47 6.40 6.19 32.03
N SER A 48 7.39 6.00 31.17
CA SER A 48 8.52 6.91 31.04
C SER A 48 8.14 8.19 30.27
N SER A 49 8.96 9.24 30.39
CA SER A 49 8.82 10.45 29.56
C SER A 49 8.82 10.12 28.06
N ARG A 50 9.68 9.19 27.63
CA ARG A 50 9.79 8.77 26.22
C ARG A 50 8.52 8.10 25.72
N GLU A 51 7.92 7.24 26.54
CA GLU A 51 6.69 6.55 26.20
C GLU A 51 5.49 7.52 26.15
N MET A 52 5.36 8.40 27.15
CA MET A 52 4.33 9.44 27.14
C MET A 52 4.42 10.33 25.89
N LEU A 53 5.63 10.75 25.51
CA LEU A 53 5.88 11.52 24.29
C LEU A 53 5.54 10.71 23.03
N HIS A 54 5.84 9.42 23.00
CA HIS A 54 5.46 8.54 21.90
C HIS A 54 3.93 8.48 21.73
N VAL A 55 3.19 8.26 22.82
CA VAL A 55 1.72 8.21 22.79
C VAL A 55 1.12 9.56 22.41
N LEU A 56 1.67 10.68 22.92
CA LEU A 56 1.26 12.01 22.50
C LEU A 56 1.50 12.21 20.99
N GLY A 57 2.67 11.80 20.50
CA GLY A 57 3.03 11.84 19.09
C GLY A 57 2.03 11.10 18.21
N MET A 58 1.60 9.90 18.63
CA MET A 58 0.57 9.14 17.91
C MET A 58 -0.77 9.89 17.83
N ASN A 59 -1.14 10.63 18.88
CA ASN A 59 -2.40 11.38 18.93
C ASN A 59 -2.38 12.67 18.07
N VAL A 60 -1.20 13.21 17.77
CA VAL A 60 -1.04 14.48 17.03
C VAL A 60 -0.54 14.30 15.59
N GLY A 61 -0.67 13.11 15.02
CA GLY A 61 -0.34 12.84 13.61
C GLY A 61 1.01 12.18 13.36
N GLY A 62 1.67 11.66 14.41
CA GLY A 62 2.75 10.68 14.29
C GLY A 62 4.08 11.19 13.73
N ASN A 63 4.31 12.50 13.66
CA ASN A 63 5.57 13.09 13.19
C ASN A 63 6.16 14.06 14.21
N GLU A 64 7.49 14.23 14.17
CA GLU A 64 8.23 15.03 15.15
C GLU A 64 7.84 16.51 15.17
N MET A 65 7.51 17.08 14.01
CA MET A 65 7.10 18.48 13.91
C MET A 65 5.77 18.72 14.61
N ALA A 66 4.77 17.88 14.36
CA ALA A 66 3.47 17.98 15.00
C ALA A 66 3.56 17.75 16.52
N LEU A 67 4.40 16.80 16.96
CA LEU A 67 4.70 16.60 18.38
C LEU A 67 5.35 17.85 19.00
N GLY A 68 6.35 18.44 18.34
CA GLY A 68 7.00 19.66 18.80
C GLY A 68 6.02 20.84 18.93
N MET A 69 5.14 21.01 17.95
CA MET A 69 4.09 22.03 17.97
C MET A 69 3.08 21.80 19.09
N ALA A 70 2.63 20.56 19.29
CA ALA A 70 1.73 20.21 20.39
C ALA A 70 2.37 20.52 21.75
N LEU A 71 3.63 20.11 21.96
CA LEU A 71 4.36 20.38 23.20
C LEU A 71 4.58 21.87 23.46
N TYR A 72 4.82 22.65 22.41
CA TYR A 72 4.97 24.10 22.51
C TYR A 72 3.66 24.78 22.96
N GLN A 73 2.52 24.29 22.48
CA GLN A 73 1.20 24.82 22.85
C GLN A 73 0.71 24.33 24.22
N MET A 74 1.18 23.17 24.67
CA MET A 74 0.80 22.60 25.97
C MET A 74 1.56 23.26 27.11
N ASP A 75 0.83 23.96 27.97
CA ASP A 75 1.34 24.39 29.27
C ASP A 75 1.56 23.20 30.22
N ARG A 76 2.06 23.47 31.42
CA ARG A 76 2.30 22.42 32.43
C ARG A 76 1.02 21.68 32.80
N LYS A 77 -0.10 22.39 32.94
CA LYS A 77 -1.38 21.82 33.36
C LYS A 77 -1.92 20.86 32.31
N ALA A 78 -1.87 21.23 31.04
CA ALA A 78 -2.27 20.37 29.92
C ALA A 78 -1.45 19.07 29.87
N ARG A 79 -0.13 19.14 30.16
CA ARG A 79 0.72 17.94 30.24
C ARG A 79 0.36 17.05 31.43
N GLU A 80 0.06 17.64 32.58
CA GLU A 80 -0.42 16.91 33.77
C GLU A 80 -1.79 16.25 33.49
N GLU A 81 -2.70 16.93 32.81
CA GLU A 81 -4.01 16.37 32.40
C GLU A 81 -3.84 15.20 31.42
N PHE A 82 -2.95 15.33 30.43
CA PHE A 82 -2.64 14.23 29.52
C PHE A 82 -2.04 13.02 30.26
N ALA A 83 -1.10 13.26 31.20
CA ALA A 83 -0.54 12.18 32.03
C ALA A 83 -1.62 11.48 32.88
N ARG A 84 -2.59 12.23 33.42
CA ARG A 84 -3.73 11.64 34.15
C ARG A 84 -4.62 10.79 33.25
N GLN A 85 -4.93 11.25 32.04
CA GLN A 85 -5.71 10.47 31.07
C GLN A 85 -5.02 9.14 30.74
N LEU A 86 -3.70 9.13 30.57
CA LEU A 86 -2.94 7.90 30.37
C LEU A 86 -2.99 6.98 31.61
N ALA A 87 -2.87 7.55 32.81
CA ALA A 87 -3.00 6.78 34.06
C ALA A 87 -4.39 6.13 34.19
N ASP A 88 -5.45 6.86 33.86
CA ASP A 88 -6.82 6.35 33.88
C ASP A 88 -7.03 5.23 32.85
N ALA A 89 -6.46 5.38 31.64
CA ALA A 89 -6.49 4.34 30.61
C ALA A 89 -5.79 3.05 31.08
N LEU A 90 -4.63 3.17 31.76
CA LEU A 90 -3.93 2.01 32.34
C LEU A 90 -4.77 1.32 33.43
N LEU A 91 -5.42 2.08 34.31
CA LEU A 91 -6.30 1.52 35.33
C LEU A 91 -7.47 0.74 34.71
N LEU A 92 -8.08 1.28 33.66
CA LEU A 92 -9.16 0.61 32.93
C LEU A 92 -8.69 -0.65 32.22
N ALA A 93 -7.52 -0.61 31.56
CA ALA A 93 -6.93 -1.77 30.89
C ALA A 93 -6.65 -2.91 31.89
N ARG A 94 -6.05 -2.59 33.04
CA ARG A 94 -5.82 -3.56 34.11
C ARG A 94 -7.10 -4.16 34.67
N ALA A 95 -8.13 -3.33 34.87
CA ALA A 95 -9.44 -3.82 35.32
C ALA A 95 -10.08 -4.75 34.29
N ALA A 96 -9.89 -4.49 33.00
CA ALA A 96 -10.36 -5.35 31.92
C ALA A 96 -9.62 -6.70 31.89
N GLU A 97 -8.30 -6.69 32.08
CA GLU A 97 -7.50 -7.92 32.20
C GLU A 97 -7.90 -8.75 33.41
N ALA A 98 -8.04 -8.13 34.59
CA ALA A 98 -8.44 -8.82 35.82
C ALA A 98 -9.84 -9.46 35.72
N LYS A 99 -10.72 -8.90 34.89
CA LYS A 99 -12.05 -9.44 34.60
C LYS A 99 -12.08 -10.46 33.46
N GLY A 100 -10.94 -10.74 32.83
CA GLY A 100 -10.86 -11.68 31.71
C GLY A 100 -11.38 -11.14 30.37
N ILE A 101 -11.65 -9.83 30.26
CA ILE A 101 -12.18 -9.22 29.01
C ILE A 101 -11.19 -9.41 27.86
N ALA A 102 -9.88 -9.37 28.14
CA ALA A 102 -8.83 -9.64 27.15
C ALA A 102 -8.87 -11.06 26.56
N LEU A 103 -9.54 -12.01 27.23
CA LEU A 103 -9.69 -13.41 26.80
C LEU A 103 -10.95 -13.63 25.96
N GLU A 104 -11.87 -12.65 25.90
CA GLU A 104 -13.04 -12.74 25.04
C GLU A 104 -12.62 -12.88 23.57
N PRO A 105 -13.21 -13.80 22.78
CA PRO A 105 -12.68 -14.13 21.45
C PRO A 105 -12.47 -12.93 20.51
N ALA A 106 -13.41 -11.98 20.49
CA ALA A 106 -13.31 -10.79 19.66
C ALA A 106 -12.20 -9.83 20.14
N VAL A 107 -12.05 -9.66 21.45
CA VAL A 107 -11.02 -8.79 22.05
C VAL A 107 -9.64 -9.41 21.84
N ALA A 108 -9.48 -10.71 22.14
CA ALA A 108 -8.23 -11.44 21.93
C ALA A 108 -7.80 -11.41 20.46
N ALA A 109 -8.74 -11.61 19.52
CA ALA A 109 -8.46 -11.51 18.08
C ALA A 109 -8.01 -10.09 17.69
N THR A 110 -8.68 -9.06 18.22
CA THR A 110 -8.33 -7.65 17.97
C THR A 110 -6.93 -7.33 18.49
N LEU A 111 -6.61 -7.68 19.73
CA LEU A 111 -5.28 -7.47 20.32
C LEU A 111 -4.19 -8.20 19.53
N ARG A 112 -4.45 -9.45 19.12
CA ARG A 112 -3.52 -10.22 18.28
C ARG A 112 -3.25 -9.53 16.95
N TRP A 113 -4.28 -9.09 16.24
CA TRP A 113 -4.13 -8.45 14.93
C TRP A 113 -3.57 -7.03 15.01
N GLN A 114 -3.86 -6.28 16.07
CA GLN A 114 -3.19 -5.00 16.36
C GLN A 114 -1.69 -5.21 16.57
N ARG A 115 -1.30 -6.19 17.39
CA ARG A 115 0.12 -6.55 17.58
C ARG A 115 0.79 -6.94 16.26
N ILE A 116 0.15 -7.79 15.46
CA ILE A 116 0.68 -8.18 14.13
C ILE A 116 0.86 -6.96 13.24
N ARG A 117 -0.15 -6.09 13.13
CA ARG A 117 -0.08 -4.88 12.30
C ARG A 117 1.09 -3.98 12.71
N THR A 118 1.22 -3.72 14.01
CA THR A 118 2.30 -2.88 14.54
C THR A 118 3.68 -3.49 14.24
N LEU A 119 3.86 -4.78 14.48
CA LEU A 119 5.13 -5.46 14.20
C LEU A 119 5.44 -5.50 12.70
N SER A 120 4.45 -5.80 11.85
CA SER A 120 4.60 -5.82 10.40
C SER A 120 4.97 -4.44 9.86
N GLN A 121 4.29 -3.37 10.30
CA GLN A 121 4.60 -2.00 9.90
C GLN A 121 6.03 -1.63 10.33
N ALA A 122 6.38 -1.89 11.59
CA ALA A 122 7.69 -1.52 12.12
C ALA A 122 8.83 -2.34 11.47
N TYR A 123 8.57 -3.58 11.05
CA TYR A 123 9.51 -4.36 10.25
C TYR A 123 9.67 -3.75 8.86
N MET A 124 8.56 -3.41 8.20
CA MET A 124 8.57 -2.85 6.85
C MET A 124 9.23 -1.48 6.79
N GLU A 125 9.03 -0.62 7.78
CA GLU A 125 9.69 0.69 7.88
C GLU A 125 11.22 0.54 7.97
N ARG A 126 11.70 -0.38 8.83
CA ARG A 126 13.14 -0.67 8.95
C ARG A 126 13.71 -1.32 7.68
N ALA A 127 12.95 -2.21 7.05
CA ALA A 127 13.34 -2.83 5.79
C ALA A 127 13.43 -1.78 4.67
N ALA A 128 12.44 -0.89 4.57
CA ALA A 128 12.40 0.19 3.59
C ALA A 128 13.55 1.19 3.76
N GLY A 129 13.96 1.47 5.00
CA GLY A 129 15.15 2.29 5.28
C GLY A 129 16.47 1.69 4.77
N ALA A 130 16.51 0.39 4.50
CA ALA A 130 17.67 -0.30 3.91
C ALA A 130 17.60 -0.42 2.38
N TRP A 131 16.50 -0.02 1.74
CA TRP A 131 16.35 -0.11 0.29
C TRP A 131 17.13 1.00 -0.40
N ASP A 132 17.92 0.63 -1.41
CA ASP A 132 18.57 1.61 -2.27
C ASP A 132 17.59 2.10 -3.33
N LEU A 133 17.15 3.35 -3.17
CA LEU A 133 16.31 4.10 -4.10
C LEU A 133 17.06 5.32 -4.68
N GLY A 134 18.39 5.29 -4.65
CA GLY A 134 19.21 6.33 -5.24
C GLY A 134 19.10 6.37 -6.77
N ASP A 135 19.34 7.54 -7.36
CA ASP A 135 19.17 7.78 -8.80
C ASP A 135 19.92 6.78 -9.68
N GLN A 136 21.12 6.35 -9.28
CA GLN A 136 21.89 5.34 -10.02
C GLN A 136 21.17 3.99 -10.07
N THR A 137 20.58 3.57 -8.96
CA THR A 137 19.87 2.28 -8.86
C THR A 137 18.54 2.33 -9.57
N LEU A 138 17.80 3.44 -9.43
CA LEU A 138 16.59 3.69 -10.23
C LEU A 138 16.90 3.65 -11.72
N LYS A 139 17.98 4.31 -12.16
CA LYS A 139 18.37 4.33 -13.57
C LYS A 139 18.73 2.93 -14.08
N ARG A 140 19.45 2.12 -13.30
CA ARG A 140 19.74 0.72 -13.66
C ARG A 140 18.48 -0.12 -13.79
N TYR A 141 17.53 0.04 -12.86
CA TYR A 141 16.25 -0.65 -12.94
C TYR A 141 15.48 -0.24 -14.20
N TYR A 142 15.39 1.06 -14.48
CA TYR A 142 14.78 1.58 -15.70
C TYR A 142 15.45 1.00 -16.96
N ASP A 143 16.78 1.01 -17.03
CA ASP A 143 17.53 0.51 -18.18
C ASP A 143 17.31 -1.00 -18.42
N ALA A 144 17.09 -1.79 -17.37
CA ALA A 144 16.81 -3.22 -17.44
C ALA A 144 15.34 -3.55 -17.80
N HIS A 145 14.42 -2.61 -17.67
CA HIS A 145 12.97 -2.82 -17.84
C HIS A 145 12.34 -1.76 -18.73
N ARG A 146 13.08 -1.21 -19.71
CA ARG A 146 12.64 -0.09 -20.56
C ARG A 146 11.33 -0.37 -21.31
N ASP A 147 11.09 -1.62 -21.65
CA ASP A 147 9.86 -2.10 -22.29
C ASP A 147 8.61 -1.90 -21.42
N GLN A 148 8.78 -1.81 -20.10
CA GLN A 148 7.69 -1.55 -19.15
C GLN A 148 7.35 -0.07 -18.98
N PHE A 149 8.22 0.83 -19.46
CA PHE A 149 8.08 2.28 -19.31
C PHE A 149 7.78 2.93 -20.66
N VAL A 150 6.64 2.55 -21.21
CA VAL A 150 6.15 3.03 -22.50
C VAL A 150 4.85 3.80 -22.32
N GLN A 151 4.75 4.94 -22.99
CA GLN A 151 3.48 5.57 -23.26
C GLN A 151 2.82 4.82 -24.40
N ALA A 152 1.62 4.29 -24.16
CA ALA A 152 0.85 3.59 -25.17
C ALA A 152 0.41 4.53 -26.30
N GLU A 153 0.21 3.94 -27.49
CA GLU A 153 -0.43 4.64 -28.60
C GLU A 153 -1.86 4.98 -28.20
N ALA A 154 -2.27 6.22 -28.43
CA ALA A 154 -3.60 6.71 -28.09
C ALA A 154 -4.14 7.63 -29.18
N VAL A 155 -5.46 7.67 -29.34
CA VAL A 155 -6.16 8.59 -30.24
C VAL A 155 -7.23 9.36 -29.48
N HIS A 156 -7.25 10.68 -29.62
CA HIS A 156 -8.37 11.49 -29.13
C HIS A 156 -9.45 11.49 -30.20
N VAL A 157 -10.63 10.96 -29.89
CA VAL A 157 -11.68 10.73 -30.88
C VAL A 157 -13.02 11.23 -30.40
N ARG A 158 -13.86 11.59 -31.37
CA ARG A 158 -15.29 11.80 -31.15
C ARG A 158 -16.12 10.92 -32.07
N HIS A 159 -17.33 10.58 -31.65
CA HIS A 159 -18.20 9.66 -32.39
C HIS A 159 -19.66 10.09 -32.46
N ILE A 160 -20.37 9.51 -33.43
CA ILE A 160 -21.82 9.54 -33.55
C ILE A 160 -22.28 8.09 -33.60
N LEU A 161 -23.03 7.68 -32.57
CA LEU A 161 -23.60 6.33 -32.48
C LEU A 161 -25.03 6.33 -32.98
N THR A 162 -25.35 5.44 -33.91
CA THR A 162 -26.70 5.28 -34.48
C THR A 162 -27.17 3.83 -34.39
N GLU A 163 -28.48 3.60 -34.51
CA GLU A 163 -29.07 2.26 -34.43
C GLU A 163 -28.77 1.42 -35.66
N ASP A 164 -28.83 2.05 -36.83
CA ASP A 164 -28.73 1.40 -38.12
C ASP A 164 -27.70 2.08 -39.05
N GLU A 165 -27.27 1.34 -40.06
CA GLU A 165 -26.24 1.80 -40.99
C GLU A 165 -26.69 3.00 -41.83
N ALA A 166 -27.97 3.08 -42.19
CA ALA A 166 -28.47 4.16 -43.03
C ALA A 166 -28.43 5.50 -42.28
N SER A 167 -28.79 5.50 -41.00
CA SER A 167 -28.65 6.64 -40.09
C SER A 167 -27.18 7.06 -39.95
N ALA A 168 -26.25 6.11 -39.77
CA ALA A 168 -24.81 6.40 -39.73
C ALA A 168 -24.31 7.02 -41.05
N ARG A 169 -24.72 6.47 -42.21
CA ARG A 169 -24.35 6.99 -43.53
C ARG A 169 -24.85 8.42 -43.73
N LYS A 170 -26.07 8.72 -43.28
CA LYS A 170 -26.64 10.07 -43.33
C LYS A 170 -25.81 11.05 -42.49
N ALA A 171 -25.46 10.68 -41.25
CA ALA A 171 -24.62 11.50 -40.39
C ALA A 171 -23.23 11.75 -41.02
N LEU A 172 -22.60 10.70 -41.54
CA LEU A 172 -21.31 10.79 -42.22
C LEU A 172 -21.36 11.74 -43.42
N LEU A 173 -22.36 11.62 -44.29
CA LEU A 173 -22.50 12.48 -45.46
C LEU A 173 -22.75 13.94 -45.08
N ALA A 174 -23.51 14.20 -44.01
CA ALA A 174 -23.72 15.56 -43.51
C ALA A 174 -22.39 16.18 -43.05
N VAL A 175 -21.62 15.44 -42.24
CA VAL A 175 -20.31 15.88 -41.74
C VAL A 175 -19.33 16.10 -42.87
N LEU A 176 -19.22 15.17 -43.83
CA LEU A 176 -18.36 15.32 -45.01
C LEU A 176 -18.81 16.47 -45.92
N GLY A 177 -20.11 16.80 -45.90
CA GLY A 177 -20.70 17.95 -46.58
C GLY A 177 -20.49 19.29 -45.86
N GLY A 178 -19.78 19.31 -44.73
CA GLY A 178 -19.44 20.53 -43.98
C GLY A 178 -20.36 20.83 -42.79
N ALA A 179 -21.28 19.93 -42.43
CA ALA A 179 -22.00 20.05 -41.17
C ALA A 179 -21.05 19.92 -39.98
N ASP A 180 -21.31 20.67 -38.91
CA ASP A 180 -20.52 20.57 -37.69
C ASP A 180 -20.73 19.20 -37.03
N PHE A 181 -19.64 18.48 -36.76
CA PHE A 181 -19.70 17.14 -36.18
C PHE A 181 -20.34 17.16 -34.79
N ALA A 182 -20.02 18.14 -33.96
CA ALA A 182 -20.52 18.20 -32.59
C ALA A 182 -22.04 18.43 -32.55
N LYS A 183 -22.55 19.32 -33.41
CA LYS A 183 -24.00 19.49 -33.61
C LYS A 183 -24.66 18.23 -34.13
N THR A 184 -24.06 17.59 -35.13
CA THR A 184 -24.57 16.33 -35.70
C THR A 184 -24.60 15.23 -34.63
N ALA A 185 -23.59 15.14 -33.77
CA ALA A 185 -23.55 14.22 -32.63
C ALA A 185 -24.65 14.53 -31.61
N ALA A 186 -24.83 15.80 -31.23
CA ALA A 186 -25.88 16.23 -30.31
C ALA A 186 -27.28 15.87 -30.81
N GLU A 187 -27.53 16.05 -32.11
CA GLU A 187 -28.84 15.79 -32.74
C GLU A 187 -29.10 14.32 -33.02
N GLN A 188 -28.10 13.59 -33.53
CA GLN A 188 -28.30 12.27 -34.15
C GLN A 188 -27.70 11.11 -33.35
N SER A 189 -26.83 11.36 -32.37
CA SER A 189 -26.23 10.29 -31.58
C SER A 189 -27.20 9.71 -30.55
N ARG A 190 -27.19 8.39 -30.43
CA ARG A 190 -27.86 7.61 -29.37
C ARG A 190 -27.03 7.56 -28.09
N ASP A 191 -25.72 7.77 -28.18
CA ASP A 191 -24.87 7.91 -27.00
C ASP A 191 -25.07 9.29 -26.37
N LYS A 192 -26.05 9.40 -25.47
CA LYS A 192 -26.39 10.66 -24.80
C LYS A 192 -25.29 11.14 -23.84
N ALA A 193 -24.42 10.26 -23.35
CA ALA A 193 -23.36 10.64 -22.43
C ALA A 193 -22.27 11.50 -23.10
N THR A 194 -22.05 11.31 -24.40
CA THR A 194 -21.06 12.06 -25.18
C THR A 194 -21.67 13.05 -26.14
N ALA A 195 -22.92 12.84 -26.59
CA ALA A 195 -23.61 13.69 -27.56
C ALA A 195 -23.58 15.19 -27.18
N GLU A 196 -23.82 15.52 -25.92
CA GLU A 196 -23.82 16.90 -25.42
C GLU A 196 -22.42 17.56 -25.48
N ARG A 197 -21.36 16.74 -25.44
CA ARG A 197 -19.97 17.17 -25.62
C ARG A 197 -19.48 16.96 -27.06
N GLY A 198 -20.40 16.91 -28.02
CA GLY A 198 -20.07 16.75 -29.43
C GLY A 198 -19.55 15.36 -29.80
N GLY A 199 -19.87 14.34 -29.00
CA GLY A 199 -19.46 12.96 -29.20
C GLY A 199 -18.07 12.63 -28.65
N ASP A 200 -17.45 13.50 -27.86
CA ASP A 200 -16.06 13.33 -27.40
C ASP A 200 -15.91 12.13 -26.44
N LEU A 201 -14.98 11.22 -26.79
CA LEU A 201 -14.59 10.02 -26.03
C LEU A 201 -13.23 10.17 -25.35
N GLU A 202 -12.63 11.37 -25.39
CA GLU A 202 -11.27 11.64 -24.89
C GLU A 202 -10.22 10.73 -25.56
N TRP A 203 -9.11 10.46 -24.85
CA TRP A 203 -8.03 9.62 -25.33
C TRP A 203 -8.38 8.14 -25.19
N VAL A 204 -8.43 7.44 -26.31
CA VAL A 204 -8.63 5.99 -26.39
C VAL A 204 -7.29 5.31 -26.66
N GLU A 205 -6.90 4.40 -25.78
CA GLU A 205 -5.75 3.50 -25.97
C GLU A 205 -6.20 2.17 -26.58
N ARG A 206 -5.25 1.44 -27.18
CA ARG A 206 -5.54 0.09 -27.69
C ARG A 206 -6.00 -0.85 -26.57
N GLY A 207 -6.98 -1.69 -26.87
CA GLY A 207 -7.60 -2.64 -25.95
C GLY A 207 -8.75 -2.07 -25.11
N GLN A 208 -9.04 -0.77 -25.21
CA GLN A 208 -10.12 -0.13 -24.43
C GLN A 208 -11.48 -0.11 -25.16
N THR A 209 -11.49 -0.33 -26.48
CA THR A 209 -12.72 -0.26 -27.31
C THR A 209 -12.93 -1.54 -28.12
N PRO A 210 -14.16 -1.79 -28.62
CA PRO A 210 -14.42 -2.93 -29.51
C PRO A 210 -13.48 -2.92 -30.71
N LYS A 211 -12.96 -4.09 -31.06
CA LYS A 211 -11.90 -4.24 -32.08
C LYS A 211 -12.19 -3.51 -33.40
N ALA A 212 -13.42 -3.58 -33.91
CA ALA A 212 -13.79 -2.92 -35.16
C ALA A 212 -13.70 -1.38 -35.07
N PHE A 213 -14.11 -0.81 -33.93
CA PHE A 213 -13.97 0.63 -33.67
C PHE A 213 -12.50 1.02 -33.56
N GLU A 214 -11.73 0.26 -32.79
CA GLU A 214 -10.28 0.45 -32.64
C GLU A 214 -9.56 0.44 -33.99
N ASP A 215 -9.75 -0.62 -34.78
CA ASP A 215 -9.09 -0.79 -36.08
C ASP A 215 -9.39 0.41 -37.00
N LEU A 216 -10.61 0.95 -36.96
CA LEU A 216 -10.97 2.16 -37.71
C LEU A 216 -10.24 3.40 -37.18
N VAL A 217 -10.39 3.76 -35.90
CA VAL A 217 -9.86 5.03 -35.38
C VAL A 217 -8.33 5.10 -35.45
N PHE A 218 -7.64 3.97 -35.23
CA PHE A 218 -6.19 3.93 -35.34
C PHE A 218 -5.69 3.95 -36.79
N SER A 219 -6.50 3.53 -37.78
CA SER A 219 -6.15 3.62 -39.21
C SER A 219 -6.28 5.03 -39.79
N LEU A 220 -7.16 5.86 -39.22
CA LEU A 220 -7.44 7.21 -39.68
C LEU A 220 -6.29 8.17 -39.36
N ARG A 221 -6.12 9.20 -40.20
CA ARG A 221 -5.22 10.32 -39.94
C ARG A 221 -5.86 11.31 -38.98
N LYS A 222 -5.05 12.19 -38.37
CA LYS A 222 -5.56 13.35 -37.64
C LYS A 222 -6.56 14.13 -38.50
N ASP A 223 -7.63 14.61 -37.88
CA ASP A 223 -8.77 15.34 -38.43
C ASP A 223 -9.67 14.55 -39.40
N ALA A 224 -9.31 13.31 -39.74
CA ALA A 224 -10.09 12.49 -40.66
C ALA A 224 -11.37 11.95 -40.02
N VAL A 225 -12.44 11.95 -40.80
CA VAL A 225 -13.74 11.34 -40.47
C VAL A 225 -13.82 9.97 -41.14
N GLY A 226 -14.31 8.96 -40.43
CA GLY A 226 -14.46 7.61 -40.96
C GLY A 226 -15.68 6.87 -40.42
N GLY A 227 -15.95 5.71 -41.01
CA GLY A 227 -17.13 4.89 -40.74
C GLY A 227 -18.08 4.83 -41.96
N PRO A 228 -19.30 4.30 -41.81
CA PRO A 228 -19.83 3.68 -40.60
C PRO A 228 -19.10 2.38 -40.22
N VAL A 229 -18.86 2.15 -38.92
CA VAL A 229 -18.36 0.87 -38.41
C VAL A 229 -19.34 0.25 -37.43
N LYS A 230 -19.57 -1.06 -37.56
CA LYS A 230 -20.49 -1.81 -36.71
C LYS A 230 -19.79 -2.31 -35.45
N THR A 231 -20.46 -2.18 -34.31
CA THR A 231 -20.11 -2.80 -33.02
C THR A 231 -21.38 -3.37 -32.38
N ASP A 232 -21.26 -3.99 -31.21
CA ASP A 232 -22.42 -4.48 -30.44
C ASP A 232 -23.35 -3.35 -29.96
N PHE A 233 -22.87 -2.10 -29.95
CA PHE A 233 -23.66 -0.92 -29.56
C PHE A 233 -24.44 -0.29 -30.71
N GLY A 234 -24.17 -0.69 -31.96
CA GLY A 234 -24.73 -0.08 -33.17
C GLY A 234 -23.67 0.37 -34.16
N TRP A 235 -23.97 1.42 -34.91
CA TRP A 235 -23.14 1.94 -36.00
C TRP A 235 -22.51 3.28 -35.66
N HIS A 236 -21.20 3.37 -35.83
CA HIS A 236 -20.39 4.52 -35.43
C HIS A 236 -19.86 5.26 -36.64
N VAL A 237 -19.99 6.59 -36.60
CA VAL A 237 -19.17 7.52 -37.40
C VAL A 237 -18.19 8.18 -36.45
N VAL A 238 -16.92 8.22 -36.82
CA VAL A 238 -15.85 8.71 -35.93
C VAL A 238 -15.08 9.84 -36.59
N GLN A 239 -14.51 10.72 -35.78
CA GLN A 239 -13.47 11.64 -36.20
C GLN A 239 -12.29 11.56 -35.24
N VAL A 240 -11.09 11.45 -35.79
CA VAL A 240 -9.85 11.53 -35.01
C VAL A 240 -9.47 12.98 -34.85
N LEU A 241 -9.43 13.48 -33.62
CA LEU A 241 -9.03 14.86 -33.30
C LEU A 241 -7.52 14.96 -33.13
N GLU A 242 -6.92 13.99 -32.43
CA GLU A 242 -5.48 13.93 -32.21
C GLU A 242 -4.98 12.48 -32.20
N LYS A 243 -3.68 12.32 -32.47
CA LYS A 243 -2.98 11.04 -32.35
C LYS A 243 -1.73 11.20 -31.53
N ARG A 244 -1.49 10.26 -30.63
CA ARG A 244 -0.27 10.15 -29.83
C ARG A 244 0.36 8.79 -30.12
N ALA A 245 1.55 8.83 -30.70
CA ALA A 245 2.30 7.60 -30.98
C ALA A 245 2.77 6.94 -29.68
N ALA A 246 2.91 5.62 -29.71
CA ALA A 246 3.61 4.93 -28.65
C ALA A 246 5.07 5.41 -28.60
N ARG A 247 5.58 5.64 -27.40
CA ARG A 247 6.99 6.01 -27.20
C ARG A 247 7.50 5.46 -25.88
N ALA A 248 8.81 5.20 -25.82
CA ALA A 248 9.46 5.01 -24.53
C ALA A 248 9.42 6.33 -23.74
N LEU A 249 9.06 6.25 -22.47
CA LEU A 249 9.24 7.34 -21.53
C LEU A 249 10.73 7.49 -21.27
N SER A 250 11.22 8.72 -21.12
CA SER A 250 12.58 8.93 -20.61
C SER A 250 12.67 8.51 -19.14
N PHE A 251 13.90 8.33 -18.65
CA PHE A 251 14.11 8.04 -17.23
C PHE A 251 13.49 9.10 -16.31
N GLU A 252 13.62 10.39 -16.66
CA GLU A 252 13.05 11.48 -15.86
C GLU A 252 11.52 11.42 -15.81
N GLU A 253 10.86 11.12 -16.93
CA GLU A 253 9.41 10.95 -16.99
C GLU A 253 8.94 9.71 -16.19
N ALA A 254 9.74 8.63 -16.22
CA ALA A 254 9.40 7.37 -15.57
C ALA A 254 9.88 7.27 -14.10
N LYS A 255 10.67 8.22 -13.60
CA LYS A 255 11.41 8.10 -12.32
C LYS A 255 10.52 7.73 -11.13
N GLY A 256 9.34 8.36 -11.03
CA GLY A 256 8.38 8.07 -9.96
C GLY A 256 7.82 6.64 -10.06
N GLU A 257 7.45 6.20 -11.26
CA GLU A 257 6.95 4.84 -11.49
C GLU A 257 8.05 3.79 -11.27
N VAL A 258 9.27 4.07 -11.73
CA VAL A 258 10.46 3.24 -11.49
C VAL A 258 10.67 3.03 -10.00
N ALA A 259 10.60 4.09 -9.19
CA ALA A 259 10.75 4.00 -7.74
C ALA A 259 9.66 3.12 -7.11
N GLN A 260 8.40 3.29 -7.50
CA GLN A 260 7.29 2.47 -6.99
C GLN A 260 7.43 0.99 -7.37
N ARG A 261 7.81 0.70 -8.63
CA ARG A 261 8.03 -0.67 -9.10
C ARG A 261 9.22 -1.32 -8.39
N LEU A 262 10.31 -0.59 -8.20
CA LEU A 262 11.48 -1.08 -7.46
C LEU A 262 11.16 -1.35 -5.99
N GLN A 263 10.41 -0.46 -5.31
CA GLN A 263 9.92 -0.69 -3.95
C GLN A 263 9.08 -1.97 -3.85
N ARG A 264 8.18 -2.19 -4.82
CA ARG A 264 7.39 -3.43 -4.90
C ARG A 264 8.29 -4.66 -5.06
N SER A 265 9.29 -4.59 -5.94
CA SER A 265 10.27 -5.66 -6.13
C SER A 265 11.02 -5.99 -4.83
N TYR A 266 11.46 -4.98 -4.06
CA TYR A 266 12.11 -5.21 -2.77
C TYR A 266 11.17 -5.85 -1.74
N LEU A 267 9.90 -5.43 -1.70
CA LEU A 267 8.88 -6.04 -0.84
C LEU A 267 8.66 -7.51 -1.23
N GLU A 268 8.49 -7.79 -2.51
CA GLU A 268 8.30 -9.15 -3.02
C GLU A 268 9.48 -10.06 -2.68
N GLU A 269 10.71 -9.58 -2.87
CA GLU A 269 11.92 -10.32 -2.50
C GLU A 269 11.99 -10.57 -0.98
N THR A 270 11.64 -9.56 -0.17
CA THR A 270 11.60 -9.67 1.29
C THR A 270 10.59 -10.74 1.72
N LEU A 271 9.36 -10.68 1.19
CA LEU A 271 8.33 -11.68 1.48
C LEU A 271 8.71 -13.07 0.99
N LYS A 272 9.36 -13.18 -0.17
CA LYS A 272 9.87 -14.45 -0.71
C LYS A 272 10.90 -15.07 0.26
N LYS A 273 11.84 -14.29 0.77
CA LYS A 273 12.83 -14.75 1.78
C LYS A 273 12.14 -15.24 3.05
N LEU A 274 11.20 -14.46 3.58
CA LEU A 274 10.46 -14.82 4.81
C LEU A 274 9.62 -16.10 4.63
N ARG A 275 8.94 -16.26 3.49
CA ARG A 275 8.20 -17.49 3.15
C ARG A 275 9.11 -18.70 2.96
N GLY A 276 10.35 -18.50 2.52
CA GLY A 276 11.35 -19.57 2.44
C GLY A 276 11.84 -20.05 3.80
N GLN A 277 11.78 -19.19 4.82
CA GLN A 277 12.18 -19.52 6.20
C GLN A 277 11.03 -20.07 7.04
N THR A 278 9.80 -19.65 6.74
CA THR A 278 8.59 -20.03 7.46
C THR A 278 7.54 -20.56 6.48
N PRO A 279 7.22 -21.87 6.51
CA PRO A 279 6.17 -22.42 5.69
C PRO A 279 4.83 -21.72 5.95
N VAL A 280 4.14 -21.35 4.86
CA VAL A 280 2.80 -20.77 4.91
C VAL A 280 1.85 -21.72 4.21
N THR A 281 0.83 -22.19 4.93
CA THR A 281 -0.26 -23.00 4.39
C THR A 281 -1.55 -22.20 4.43
N VAL A 282 -2.28 -22.19 3.33
CA VAL A 282 -3.63 -21.62 3.22
C VAL A 282 -4.58 -22.77 2.94
N ASP A 283 -5.63 -22.92 3.74
CA ASP A 283 -6.64 -23.97 3.56
C ASP A 283 -7.76 -23.44 2.65
N ASP A 284 -7.71 -23.80 1.37
CA ASP A 284 -8.70 -23.39 0.37
C ASP A 284 -10.13 -23.81 0.72
N LYS A 285 -10.30 -24.96 1.39
CA LYS A 285 -11.64 -25.43 1.80
C LYS A 285 -12.20 -24.56 2.91
N ALA A 286 -11.37 -24.20 3.89
CA ALA A 286 -11.76 -23.28 4.94
C ALA A 286 -12.12 -21.89 4.37
N LEU A 287 -11.38 -21.41 3.36
CA LEU A 287 -11.67 -20.13 2.68
C LEU A 287 -13.03 -20.12 1.99
N MET A 288 -13.39 -21.21 1.28
CA MET A 288 -14.70 -21.31 0.61
C MET A 288 -15.87 -21.22 1.60
N GLY A 289 -15.67 -21.63 2.85
CA GLY A 289 -16.68 -21.56 3.91
C GLY A 289 -16.97 -20.16 4.45
N LEU A 290 -16.14 -19.15 4.16
CA LEU A 290 -16.28 -17.80 4.71
C LEU A 290 -17.38 -16.95 4.06
N GLY A 291 -17.91 -17.34 2.90
CA GLY A 291 -18.96 -16.60 2.19
C GLY A 291 -20.35 -16.72 2.83
N GLY A 292 -20.54 -17.61 3.81
CA GLY A 292 -21.81 -17.88 4.45
C GLY A 292 -21.91 -17.26 5.84
N ILE A 293 -22.04 -15.94 5.95
CA ILE A 293 -22.58 -15.35 7.18
C ILE A 293 -24.09 -15.61 7.15
N GLN A 294 -24.58 -16.59 7.90
CA GLN A 294 -26.00 -16.57 8.28
C GLN A 294 -26.21 -15.28 9.06
N ALA A 295 -26.97 -14.34 8.49
CA ALA A 295 -27.51 -13.24 9.26
C ALA A 295 -28.20 -13.86 10.49
N ALA A 296 -27.79 -13.44 11.68
CA ALA A 296 -28.41 -13.93 12.91
C ALA A 296 -29.94 -13.72 12.82
N PRO A 297 -30.76 -14.64 13.35
CA PRO A 297 -32.21 -14.54 13.32
C PRO A 297 -32.74 -13.30 14.05
#